data_AF-B2GKR9-F1
#
_entry.id   AF-B2GKR9-F1
#
_cell.length_a   1.000
_cell.length_b   1.000
_cell.length_c   1.000
_cell.angle_alpha   90.00
_cell.angle_beta   90.00
_cell.angle_gamma   90.00
#
_symmetry.space_group_name_H-M   'P 1'
#
loop_
_entity.id
_entity.type
_entity.pdbx_description
1 polymer ?
#
loop_
_entity_poly.entity_id
_entity_poly.type
_entity_poly.pdbx_seq_one_letter_code
_entity_poly.pdbx_strand_id
1 'polypeptide(L)'
;MSPRPPSAPPRAARLTALVLAVLLVLVLAAGAWALWRPVSDDDAARLSARATVTAVRAELHPDPRWLPDDALARQLDALGPAASPAQQRRLDERGGTGGPPRDLADAADRMGRLAMTARDPELAATVAAVAASWWAAEQSERGGSPDSGSRGSLTSPEDTPAPNDTITAPEDAAAAAASGPGSGSTAADAGDATRSTPGGADDSDAANGSTGNTDGDAQGAPTCTTEVLAAVTALDRSGYTAEAASARLDAQDATAAETVASVRSSTERSLASPAATALLACDPPPARGWYRLPAGLEREPAQAVGGTQHEAGDALVAAVAASSSGDRAWLVTALRETARAGQALAPRAPVPALPGRS
;
A
#
# COMPACT_ATOMS: atom_id res chain seq x y z
N MET A 1 22.58 14.51 87.37
CA MET A 1 21.79 14.27 86.14
C MET A 1 22.73 14.35 84.96
N SER A 2 23.19 13.20 84.44
CA SER A 2 24.12 13.15 83.30
C SER A 2 23.34 13.14 81.99
N PRO A 3 23.79 13.89 80.95
CA PRO A 3 23.11 13.89 79.66
C PRO A 3 23.45 12.60 78.91
N ARG A 4 22.43 11.88 78.42
CA ARG A 4 22.61 10.79 77.46
C ARG A 4 23.02 11.37 76.10
N PRO A 5 24.05 10.83 75.43
CA PRO A 5 24.37 11.23 74.07
C PRO A 5 23.27 10.76 73.10
N PRO A 6 22.98 11.51 72.03
CA PRO A 6 22.00 11.11 71.04
C PRO A 6 22.47 9.85 70.31
N SER A 7 21.61 8.84 70.29
CA SER A 7 21.78 7.60 69.53
C SER A 7 22.01 7.93 68.05
N ALA A 8 23.19 7.61 67.53
CA ALA A 8 23.49 7.68 66.11
C ALA A 8 22.46 6.83 65.33
N PRO A 9 21.89 7.32 64.23
CA PRO A 9 20.93 6.55 63.47
C PRO A 9 21.60 5.26 62.96
N PRO A 10 20.90 4.11 62.99
CA PRO A 10 21.46 2.83 62.61
C PRO A 10 21.93 2.91 61.15
N ARG A 11 23.14 2.39 60.88
CA ARG A 11 23.76 2.40 59.53
C ARG A 11 22.81 1.90 58.42
N ALA A 12 21.86 1.04 58.76
CA ALA A 12 20.79 0.57 57.88
C ALA A 12 19.84 1.65 57.36
N ALA A 13 19.50 2.67 58.17
CA ALA A 13 18.65 3.79 57.77
C ALA A 13 19.36 4.74 56.80
N ARG A 14 20.68 4.89 56.96
CA ARG A 14 21.50 5.68 56.02
C ARG A 14 21.66 4.98 54.68
N LEU A 15 21.81 3.65 54.67
CA LEU A 15 21.88 2.84 53.46
C LEU A 15 20.57 2.87 52.67
N THR A 16 19.42 2.72 53.33
CA THR A 16 18.10 2.79 52.67
C THR A 16 17.80 4.17 52.08
N ALA A 17 18.10 5.24 52.83
CA ALA A 17 17.96 6.61 52.30
C ALA A 17 18.85 6.85 51.07
N LEU A 18 20.08 6.31 51.07
CA LEU A 18 21.02 6.47 49.96
C LEU A 18 20.56 5.67 48.73
N VAL A 19 20.03 4.46 48.90
CA VAL A 19 19.44 3.67 47.81
C VAL A 19 18.21 4.36 47.21
N LEU A 20 17.32 4.91 48.04
CA LEU A 20 16.16 5.66 47.58
C LEU A 20 16.56 6.93 46.82
N ALA A 21 17.57 7.67 47.31
CA ALA A 21 18.08 8.85 46.63
C ALA A 21 18.69 8.49 45.27
N VAL A 22 19.45 7.38 45.18
CA VAL A 22 20.02 6.91 43.91
C VAL A 22 18.93 6.47 42.94
N LEU A 23 17.91 5.74 43.40
CA LEU A 23 16.75 5.37 42.57
C LEU A 23 16.01 6.62 42.06
N LEU A 24 15.80 7.62 42.91
CA LEU A 24 15.14 8.85 42.52
C LEU A 24 15.96 9.64 41.49
N VAL A 25 17.29 9.72 41.67
CA VAL A 25 18.19 10.31 40.69
C VAL A 25 18.17 9.53 39.37
N LEU A 26 18.13 8.20 39.41
CA LEU A 26 18.01 7.37 38.20
C LEU A 26 16.67 7.60 37.48
N VAL A 27 15.56 7.72 38.20
CA VAL A 27 14.24 8.02 37.62
C VAL A 27 14.22 9.43 37.02
N LEU A 28 14.78 10.43 37.72
CA LEU A 28 14.87 11.81 37.20
C LEU A 28 15.81 11.90 36.01
N ALA A 29 16.95 11.21 36.05
CA ALA A 29 17.89 11.14 34.94
C ALA A 29 17.28 10.40 33.74
N ALA A 30 16.52 9.32 33.97
CA ALA A 30 15.78 8.64 32.91
C ALA A 30 14.68 9.53 32.31
N GLY A 31 13.97 10.29 33.15
CA GLY A 31 12.97 11.27 32.69
C GLY A 31 13.59 12.42 31.90
N ALA A 32 14.73 12.95 32.38
CA ALA A 32 15.50 13.97 31.67
C ALA A 32 16.09 13.42 30.36
N TRP A 33 16.58 12.18 30.34
CA TRP A 33 17.10 11.56 29.13
C TRP A 33 15.99 11.29 28.10
N ALA A 34 14.80 10.90 28.55
CA ALA A 34 13.62 10.77 27.71
C ALA A 34 13.18 12.11 27.08
N LEU A 35 13.39 13.23 27.78
CA LEU A 35 13.14 14.59 27.25
C LEU A 35 14.13 15.03 26.16
N TRP A 36 15.32 14.41 26.09
CA TRP A 36 16.38 14.76 25.14
C TRP A 36 16.49 13.80 23.96
N ARG A 37 15.73 12.70 23.93
CA ARG A 37 15.78 11.76 22.81
C ARG A 37 15.22 12.43 21.55
N PRO A 38 15.96 12.42 20.42
CA PRO A 38 15.36 12.78 19.14
C PRO A 38 14.17 11.84 18.86
N VAL A 39 13.10 12.39 18.28
CA VAL A 39 11.94 11.59 17.85
C VAL A 39 12.46 10.59 16.81
N SER A 40 12.27 9.30 17.06
CA SER A 40 12.65 8.28 16.08
C SER A 40 11.83 8.47 14.80
N ASP A 41 12.35 8.02 13.67
CA ASP A 41 11.62 8.15 12.40
C ASP A 41 10.31 7.34 12.44
N ASP A 42 10.29 6.23 13.17
CA ASP A 42 9.06 5.44 13.41
C ASP A 42 8.05 6.17 14.30
N ASP A 43 8.50 6.86 15.37
CA ASP A 43 7.61 7.69 16.18
C ASP A 43 7.03 8.84 15.34
N ALA A 44 7.84 9.46 14.48
CA ALA A 44 7.38 10.52 13.59
C ALA A 44 6.37 9.98 12.56
N ALA A 45 6.61 8.81 11.98
CA ALA A 45 5.70 8.14 11.06
C ALA A 45 4.38 7.77 11.75
N ARG A 46 4.42 7.19 12.95
CA ARG A 46 3.23 6.85 13.75
C ARG A 46 2.41 8.09 14.09
N LEU A 47 3.06 9.16 14.54
CA LEU A 47 2.38 10.41 14.88
C LEU A 47 1.78 11.09 13.64
N SER A 48 2.47 11.03 12.49
CA SER A 48 1.94 11.53 11.21
C SER A 48 0.74 10.73 10.71
N ALA A 49 0.79 9.40 10.84
CA ALA A 49 -0.34 8.53 10.58
C ALA A 49 -1.53 8.89 11.46
N ARG A 50 -1.31 9.03 12.77
CA ARG A 50 -2.36 9.39 13.73
C ARG A 50 -2.98 10.75 13.42
N ALA A 51 -2.16 11.76 13.09
CA ALA A 51 -2.64 13.07 12.68
C ALA A 51 -3.51 13.00 11.41
N THR A 52 -3.13 12.15 10.46
CA THR A 52 -3.92 11.92 9.24
C THR A 52 -5.28 11.31 9.58
N VAL A 53 -5.35 10.29 10.43
CA VAL A 53 -6.64 9.70 10.87
C VAL A 53 -7.51 10.73 11.59
N THR A 54 -6.92 11.57 12.46
CA THR A 54 -7.67 12.64 13.13
C THR A 54 -8.19 13.68 12.15
N ALA A 55 -7.42 14.03 11.11
CA ALA A 55 -7.84 14.98 10.08
C ALA A 55 -8.97 14.40 9.21
N VAL A 56 -8.86 13.12 8.80
CA VAL A 56 -9.96 12.42 8.11
C VAL A 56 -11.24 12.48 8.93
N ARG A 57 -11.14 12.19 10.23
CA ARG A 57 -12.28 12.21 11.15
C ARG A 57 -12.89 13.60 11.34
N ALA A 58 -12.06 14.64 11.45
CA ALA A 58 -12.52 15.98 11.79
C ALA A 58 -12.87 16.85 10.58
N GLU A 59 -12.31 16.57 9.41
CA GLU A 59 -12.41 17.44 8.23
C GLU A 59 -13.14 16.76 7.07
N LEU A 60 -12.85 15.49 6.77
CA LEU A 60 -13.39 14.82 5.59
C LEU A 60 -14.78 14.21 5.79
N HIS A 61 -15.16 13.86 7.02
CA HIS A 61 -16.49 13.31 7.36
C HIS A 61 -16.96 12.19 6.40
N PRO A 62 -16.21 11.08 6.28
CA PRO A 62 -16.54 9.98 5.37
C PRO A 62 -17.93 9.39 5.66
N ASP A 63 -18.57 8.77 4.66
CA ASP A 63 -19.92 8.21 4.84
C ASP A 63 -19.89 7.13 5.95
N PRO A 64 -20.64 7.32 7.06
CA PRO A 64 -20.62 6.40 8.19
C PRO A 64 -21.14 5.00 7.84
N ARG A 65 -21.81 4.82 6.70
CA ARG A 65 -22.18 3.48 6.19
C ARG A 65 -20.96 2.64 5.85
N TRP A 66 -19.92 3.28 5.32
CA TRP A 66 -18.70 2.60 4.87
C TRP A 66 -17.58 2.71 5.88
N LEU A 67 -17.38 3.90 6.48
CA LEU A 67 -16.32 4.16 7.43
C LEU A 67 -16.87 4.86 8.69
N PRO A 68 -17.48 4.10 9.61
CA PRO A 68 -18.08 4.66 10.81
C PRO A 68 -17.04 5.18 11.82
N ASP A 69 -17.49 6.02 12.75
CA ASP A 69 -16.64 6.63 13.78
C ASP A 69 -15.89 5.62 14.66
N ASP A 70 -16.47 4.45 14.92
CA ASP A 70 -15.84 3.36 15.68
C ASP A 70 -14.72 2.67 14.88
N ALA A 71 -14.80 2.66 13.54
CA ALA A 71 -13.72 2.20 12.69
C ALA A 71 -12.53 3.17 12.79
N LEU A 72 -12.76 4.48 12.68
CA LEU A 72 -11.72 5.50 12.86
C LEU A 72 -11.12 5.46 14.28
N ALA A 73 -11.94 5.20 15.31
CA ALA A 73 -11.46 5.03 16.67
C ALA A 73 -10.55 3.80 16.83
N ARG A 74 -10.90 2.65 16.23
CA ARG A 74 -10.04 1.46 16.20
C ARG A 74 -8.73 1.69 15.46
N GLN A 75 -8.74 2.45 14.37
CA GLN A 75 -7.53 2.84 13.66
C GLN A 75 -6.61 3.72 14.53
N LEU A 76 -7.18 4.67 15.28
CA LEU A 76 -6.42 5.50 16.23
C LEU A 76 -5.85 4.68 17.39
N ASP A 77 -6.59 3.69 17.88
CA ASP A 77 -6.15 2.79 18.95
C ASP A 77 -4.96 1.93 18.49
N ALA A 78 -5.04 1.36 17.29
CA ALA A 78 -3.96 0.56 16.70
C ALA A 78 -2.68 1.36 16.42
N LEU A 79 -2.79 2.67 16.15
CA LEU A 79 -1.64 3.57 16.01
C LEU A 79 -1.05 4.00 17.35
N GLY A 80 -1.63 3.58 18.47
CA GLY A 80 -1.14 3.88 19.81
C GLY A 80 -1.38 5.32 20.26
N PRO A 81 -0.70 5.77 21.34
CA PRO A 81 -1.04 6.99 22.05
C PRO A 81 -0.76 8.27 21.25
N ALA A 82 -1.45 9.35 21.62
CA ALA A 82 -1.20 10.67 21.07
C ALA A 82 0.19 11.21 21.46
N ALA A 83 0.71 12.13 20.64
CA ALA A 83 1.96 12.82 20.94
C ALA A 83 1.89 13.54 22.28
N SER A 84 2.95 13.43 23.08
CA SER A 84 3.18 14.38 24.16
C SER A 84 3.47 15.78 23.60
N PRO A 85 3.24 16.86 24.36
CA PRO A 85 3.56 18.23 23.92
C PRO A 85 5.04 18.45 23.55
N ALA A 86 5.95 17.64 24.09
CA ALA A 86 7.36 17.67 23.70
C ALA A 86 7.58 17.02 22.32
N GLN A 87 6.96 15.87 22.07
CA GLN A 87 7.03 15.19 20.76
C GLN A 87 6.39 16.04 19.66
N GLN A 88 5.25 16.69 19.94
CA GLN A 88 4.59 17.57 18.97
C GLN A 88 5.51 18.71 18.53
N ARG A 89 6.12 19.43 19.49
CA ARG A 89 7.07 20.51 19.18
C ARG A 89 8.24 20.05 18.32
N ARG A 90 8.79 18.87 18.60
CA ARG A 90 9.89 18.30 17.79
C ARG A 90 9.45 17.91 16.39
N LEU A 91 8.23 17.43 16.26
CA LEU A 91 7.68 17.08 14.96
C LEU A 91 7.41 18.34 14.13
N ASP A 92 6.90 19.40 14.75
CA ASP A 92 6.75 20.72 14.12
C ASP A 92 8.11 21.30 13.68
N GLU A 93 9.16 21.16 14.50
CA GLU A 93 10.55 21.55 14.15
C GLU A 93 11.10 20.77 12.94
N ARG A 94 10.65 19.53 12.70
CA ARG A 94 11.01 18.70 11.54
C ARG A 94 10.22 19.02 10.27
N GLY A 95 9.28 19.95 10.32
CA GLY A 95 8.40 20.31 9.19
C GLY A 95 6.95 19.83 9.33
N GLY A 96 6.56 19.29 10.50
CA GLY A 96 5.18 18.89 10.82
C GLY A 96 4.69 17.63 10.11
N THR A 97 3.42 17.27 10.33
CA THR A 97 2.76 16.08 9.75
C THR A 97 2.32 16.24 8.28
N GLY A 98 2.73 17.31 7.61
CA GLY A 98 2.10 17.79 6.37
C GLY A 98 0.73 18.43 6.64
N GLY A 99 0.23 19.22 5.68
CA GLY A 99 -1.12 19.81 5.75
C GLY A 99 -2.23 18.75 5.71
N PRO A 100 -3.51 19.10 5.92
CA PRO A 100 -4.60 18.13 5.93
C PRO A 100 -4.72 17.36 4.59
N PRO A 101 -5.26 16.11 4.61
CA PRO A 101 -5.57 15.38 3.39
C PRO A 101 -6.70 16.07 2.61
N ARG A 102 -6.63 16.03 1.27
CA ARG A 102 -7.64 16.66 0.40
C ARG A 102 -8.94 15.85 0.30
N ASP A 103 -8.78 14.53 0.28
CA ASP A 103 -9.85 13.55 0.16
C ASP A 103 -9.36 12.22 0.77
N LEU A 104 -10.26 11.22 0.81
CA LEU A 104 -9.96 9.92 1.39
C LEU A 104 -8.89 9.16 0.59
N ALA A 105 -8.78 9.39 -0.72
CA ALA A 105 -7.75 8.76 -1.56
C ALA A 105 -6.37 9.35 -1.29
N ASP A 106 -6.24 10.67 -1.11
CA ASP A 106 -4.99 11.33 -0.69
C ASP A 106 -4.59 10.86 0.71
N ALA A 107 -5.55 10.75 1.64
CA ALA A 107 -5.28 10.19 2.97
C ALA A 107 -4.75 8.75 2.89
N ALA A 108 -5.38 7.90 2.09
CA ALA A 108 -4.95 6.51 1.89
C ALA A 108 -3.56 6.42 1.23
N ASP A 109 -3.29 7.25 0.22
CA ASP A 109 -2.00 7.28 -0.46
C ASP A 109 -0.87 7.78 0.46
N ARG A 110 -1.17 8.69 1.39
CA ARG A 110 -0.22 9.09 2.46
C ARG A 110 0.09 7.93 3.39
N MET A 111 -0.93 7.18 3.83
CA MET A 111 -0.75 6.00 4.68
C MET A 111 0.03 4.89 3.96
N GLY A 112 -0.24 4.67 2.67
CA GLY A 112 0.53 3.76 1.83
C GLY A 112 2.00 4.17 1.71
N ARG A 113 2.30 5.47 1.56
CA ARG A 113 3.68 5.97 1.59
C ARG A 113 4.38 5.75 2.93
N LEU A 114 3.67 5.93 4.04
CA LEU A 114 4.19 5.61 5.37
C LEU A 114 4.46 4.11 5.53
N ALA A 115 3.62 3.23 4.97
CA ALA A 115 3.86 1.78 5.01
C ALA A 115 5.18 1.39 4.34
N MET A 116 5.50 2.02 3.20
CA MET A 116 6.72 1.77 2.44
C MET A 116 7.99 2.20 3.19
N THR A 117 7.92 3.28 3.97
CA THR A 117 9.11 3.90 4.59
C THR A 117 9.29 3.61 6.07
N ALA A 118 8.24 3.15 6.78
CA ALA A 118 8.32 2.78 8.20
C ALA A 118 9.38 1.69 8.41
N ARG A 119 10.22 1.78 9.44
CA ARG A 119 11.20 0.74 9.76
C ARG A 119 10.58 -0.33 10.66
N ASP A 120 9.68 0.09 11.55
CA ASP A 120 8.87 -0.82 12.35
C ASP A 120 7.90 -1.63 11.48
N PRO A 121 8.04 -2.97 11.42
CA PRO A 121 7.16 -3.83 10.63
C PRO A 121 5.70 -3.81 11.09
N GLU A 122 5.45 -3.68 12.39
CA GLU A 122 4.08 -3.64 12.92
C GLU A 122 3.38 -2.34 12.53
N LEU A 123 4.09 -1.22 12.64
CA LEU A 123 3.61 0.07 12.17
C LEU A 123 3.32 0.04 10.66
N ALA A 124 4.25 -0.50 9.86
CA ALA A 124 4.10 -0.59 8.41
C ALA A 124 2.82 -1.34 8.00
N ALA A 125 2.58 -2.51 8.61
CA ALA A 125 1.37 -3.28 8.34
C ALA A 125 0.11 -2.58 8.86
N THR A 126 0.19 -1.88 10.00
CA THR A 126 -0.95 -1.11 10.53
C THR A 126 -1.33 0.02 9.58
N VAL A 127 -0.37 0.83 9.12
CA VAL A 127 -0.68 1.93 8.21
C VAL A 127 -1.08 1.43 6.81
N ALA A 128 -0.55 0.30 6.36
CA ALA A 128 -1.02 -0.38 5.14
C ALA A 128 -2.47 -0.86 5.27
N ALA A 129 -2.84 -1.46 6.41
CA ALA A 129 -4.21 -1.89 6.68
C ALA A 129 -5.19 -0.70 6.71
N VAL A 130 -4.79 0.42 7.33
CA VAL A 130 -5.60 1.65 7.30
C VAL A 130 -5.74 2.19 5.87
N ALA A 131 -4.65 2.23 5.10
CA ALA A 131 -4.70 2.64 3.69
C ALA A 131 -5.68 1.77 2.87
N ALA A 132 -5.63 0.44 3.06
CA ALA A 132 -6.54 -0.50 2.41
C ALA A 132 -8.00 -0.26 2.78
N SER A 133 -8.30 -0.03 4.06
CA SER A 133 -9.63 0.34 4.54
C SER A 133 -10.16 1.59 3.84
N TRP A 134 -9.32 2.62 3.70
CA TRP A 134 -9.71 3.88 3.09
C TRP A 134 -9.83 3.79 1.56
N TRP A 135 -8.96 3.05 0.86
CA TRP A 135 -9.12 2.80 -0.58
C TRP A 135 -10.41 2.02 -0.90
N ALA A 136 -10.81 1.09 -0.04
CA ALA A 136 -12.09 0.38 -0.17
C ALA A 136 -13.28 1.30 0.13
N ALA A 137 -13.25 2.06 1.24
CA ALA A 137 -14.33 3.00 1.55
C ALA A 137 -14.53 4.03 0.42
N GLU A 138 -13.44 4.58 -0.11
CA GLU A 138 -13.45 5.50 -1.25
C GLU A 138 -14.07 4.89 -2.52
N GLN A 139 -13.74 3.64 -2.83
CA GLN A 139 -14.36 2.91 -3.94
C GLN A 139 -15.89 2.78 -3.76
N SER A 140 -16.34 2.60 -2.51
CA SER A 140 -17.76 2.45 -2.18
C SER A 140 -18.53 3.76 -2.33
N GLU A 141 -17.92 4.88 -1.92
CA GLU A 141 -18.49 6.22 -2.09
C GLU A 141 -18.65 6.60 -3.57
N ARG A 142 -17.70 6.21 -4.42
CA ARG A 142 -17.78 6.40 -5.87
C ARG A 142 -18.86 5.54 -6.53
N GLY A 143 -19.00 4.28 -6.10
CA GLY A 143 -20.02 3.36 -6.63
C GLY A 143 -21.43 3.63 -6.10
N GLY A 144 -21.55 4.33 -4.97
CA GLY A 144 -22.82 4.60 -4.29
C GLY A 144 -23.55 5.88 -4.71
N SER A 145 -23.02 6.68 -5.64
CA SER A 145 -23.69 7.90 -6.12
C SER A 145 -24.80 7.58 -7.13
N PRO A 146 -26.09 7.74 -6.78
CA PRO A 146 -27.18 7.68 -7.73
C PRO A 146 -27.52 9.11 -8.14
N ASP A 147 -26.64 9.78 -8.90
CA ASP A 147 -26.94 11.10 -9.48
C ASP A 147 -26.57 11.13 -10.96
N SER A 148 -27.07 10.12 -11.68
CA SER A 148 -27.39 10.26 -13.11
C SER A 148 -28.83 10.76 -13.23
N GLY A 149 -29.03 12.03 -12.86
CA GLY A 149 -30.32 12.70 -12.84
C GLY A 149 -30.20 14.14 -13.31
N SER A 150 -29.98 14.31 -14.62
CA SER A 150 -30.38 15.47 -15.42
C SER A 150 -30.49 16.83 -14.70
N ARG A 151 -29.43 17.64 -14.77
CA ARG A 151 -29.59 19.08 -15.00
C ARG A 151 -28.64 19.49 -16.11
N GLY A 152 -29.21 19.65 -17.29
CA GLY A 152 -28.63 20.50 -18.31
C GLY A 152 -28.36 21.88 -17.71
N SER A 153 -27.16 22.39 -17.98
CA SER A 153 -26.92 23.82 -17.92
C SER A 153 -26.29 24.20 -19.26
N LEU A 154 -27.10 24.94 -20.00
CA LEU A 154 -26.78 25.61 -21.24
C LEU A 154 -25.48 26.40 -21.12
N THR A 155 -24.56 26.19 -22.07
CA THR A 155 -23.82 27.28 -22.68
C THR A 155 -23.70 27.00 -24.18
N SER A 156 -24.57 27.66 -24.96
CA SER A 156 -24.29 27.96 -26.37
C SER A 156 -22.98 28.75 -26.49
N PRO A 157 -22.31 28.64 -27.63
CA PRO A 157 -22.13 29.84 -28.44
C PRO A 157 -22.69 29.66 -29.85
N GLU A 158 -23.49 30.63 -30.27
CA GLU A 158 -23.89 30.91 -31.65
C GLU A 158 -22.69 31.33 -32.54
N ASP A 159 -22.93 31.21 -33.85
CA ASP A 159 -22.30 31.91 -34.98
C ASP A 159 -20.84 31.50 -35.34
N THR A 160 -20.47 31.03 -36.53
CA THR A 160 -20.94 31.35 -37.91
C THR A 160 -20.31 30.34 -38.93
N PRO A 161 -20.50 30.44 -40.27
CA PRO A 161 -21.27 29.54 -41.10
C PRO A 161 -20.43 28.57 -41.99
N ALA A 162 -21.11 27.57 -42.56
CA ALA A 162 -20.60 26.67 -43.59
C ALA A 162 -20.44 27.38 -44.96
N PRO A 163 -19.58 26.83 -45.83
CA PRO A 163 -19.84 26.82 -47.26
C PRO A 163 -20.07 25.40 -47.78
N ASN A 164 -21.07 25.30 -48.64
CA ASN A 164 -21.44 24.15 -49.47
C ASN A 164 -20.24 23.43 -50.09
N ASP A 165 -20.32 22.11 -50.20
CA ASP A 165 -20.40 21.53 -51.54
C ASP A 165 -21.04 20.14 -51.57
N THR A 166 -21.85 20.00 -52.61
CA THR A 166 -22.65 18.88 -53.06
C THR A 166 -21.77 17.68 -53.45
N ILE A 167 -22.30 16.45 -53.37
CA ILE A 167 -22.30 15.40 -54.44
C ILE A 167 -22.35 13.96 -53.86
N THR A 168 -23.54 13.36 -54.03
CA THR A 168 -23.91 11.95 -54.32
C THR A 168 -23.25 10.74 -53.64
N ALA A 169 -24.11 9.88 -53.10
CA ALA A 169 -23.93 8.43 -53.03
C ALA A 169 -23.88 7.81 -54.44
N PRO A 170 -23.30 6.60 -54.59
CA PRO A 170 -24.19 5.47 -54.83
C PRO A 170 -23.82 4.18 -54.09
N GLU A 171 -24.81 3.29 -54.12
CA GLU A 171 -24.91 1.92 -53.62
C GLU A 171 -24.04 0.90 -54.39
N ASP A 172 -24.14 -0.36 -53.96
CA ASP A 172 -23.69 -1.63 -54.58
C ASP A 172 -22.20 -2.02 -54.34
N ALA A 173 -21.82 -3.23 -53.96
CA ALA A 173 -22.51 -4.50 -53.72
C ALA A 173 -21.59 -5.43 -52.90
N ALA A 174 -22.20 -6.49 -52.33
CA ALA A 174 -21.56 -7.72 -51.84
C ALA A 174 -20.62 -8.36 -52.91
N ALA A 175 -19.69 -9.28 -52.66
CA ALA A 175 -19.61 -10.39 -51.70
C ALA A 175 -18.19 -11.03 -51.76
N ALA A 176 -17.84 -11.81 -50.72
CA ALA A 176 -17.06 -13.09 -50.70
C ALA A 176 -15.66 -13.15 -51.39
N ALA A 177 -14.63 -13.88 -50.94
CA ALA A 177 -14.49 -15.05 -50.09
C ALA A 177 -13.03 -15.23 -49.60
N ALA A 178 -12.90 -16.05 -48.56
CA ALA A 178 -11.76 -16.83 -48.05
C ALA A 178 -10.44 -16.94 -48.86
N SER A 179 -9.30 -16.96 -48.14
CA SER A 179 -8.48 -18.18 -47.92
C SER A 179 -7.11 -17.89 -47.27
N GLY A 180 -6.89 -18.47 -46.08
CA GLY A 180 -5.72 -19.30 -45.75
C GLY A 180 -4.34 -18.68 -45.39
N PRO A 181 -3.52 -19.39 -44.59
CA PRO A 181 -2.47 -18.82 -43.73
C PRO A 181 -1.04 -19.05 -44.23
N GLY A 182 -0.09 -18.25 -43.74
CA GLY A 182 1.35 -18.39 -44.00
C GLY A 182 2.17 -18.48 -42.72
N SER A 183 2.66 -19.69 -42.43
CA SER A 183 3.69 -19.99 -41.43
C SER A 183 5.05 -19.41 -41.81
N GLY A 184 5.85 -19.05 -40.81
CA GLY A 184 7.26 -18.69 -40.99
C GLY A 184 7.99 -18.60 -39.65
N SER A 185 8.44 -19.75 -39.14
CA SER A 185 9.34 -19.85 -37.99
C SER A 185 10.77 -19.58 -38.45
N THR A 186 11.59 -18.88 -37.65
CA THR A 186 12.98 -19.27 -37.38
C THR A 186 13.41 -18.71 -36.02
N ALA A 187 13.96 -19.60 -35.21
CA ALA A 187 14.48 -19.39 -33.86
C ALA A 187 15.98 -19.02 -33.87
N ALA A 188 16.43 -18.54 -32.68
CA ALA A 188 17.81 -18.51 -32.14
C ALA A 188 18.84 -17.66 -32.93
N ASP A 189 19.75 -16.91 -32.32
CA ASP A 189 20.77 -17.41 -31.40
C ASP A 189 21.44 -16.29 -30.57
N ALA A 190 22.11 -16.70 -29.50
CA ALA A 190 22.77 -15.93 -28.46
C ALA A 190 24.30 -15.79 -28.68
N GLY A 191 24.93 -14.93 -27.87
CA GLY A 191 26.39 -14.82 -27.65
C GLY A 191 27.12 -13.94 -28.68
N ASP A 192 28.24 -13.27 -28.41
CA ASP A 192 29.22 -13.30 -27.34
C ASP A 192 30.09 -12.02 -27.46
N ALA A 193 30.76 -11.65 -26.37
CA ALA A 193 31.67 -10.53 -26.25
C ALA A 193 32.99 -10.74 -27.02
N THR A 194 33.61 -9.65 -27.50
CA THR A 194 35.04 -9.35 -27.25
C THR A 194 35.47 -7.99 -27.82
N ARG A 195 35.81 -7.08 -26.90
CA ARG A 195 37.02 -6.24 -26.82
C ARG A 195 37.85 -6.02 -28.10
N SER A 196 38.00 -4.74 -28.50
CA SER A 196 39.30 -4.10 -28.80
C SER A 196 39.17 -2.58 -28.91
N THR A 197 39.88 -1.87 -28.02
CA THR A 197 40.34 -0.48 -28.21
C THR A 197 41.76 -0.55 -28.80
N PRO A 198 42.24 0.49 -29.51
CA PRO A 198 43.14 1.41 -28.79
C PRO A 198 43.14 2.86 -29.30
N GLY A 199 43.59 3.77 -28.42
CA GLY A 199 44.46 4.87 -28.82
C GLY A 199 43.92 6.29 -28.59
N GLY A 200 44.51 7.01 -27.63
CA GLY A 200 44.38 8.45 -27.50
C GLY A 200 44.62 8.93 -26.06
N ALA A 201 45.88 8.95 -25.64
CA ALA A 201 46.34 9.65 -24.45
C ALA A 201 46.38 11.16 -24.71
N ASP A 202 46.03 11.97 -23.70
CA ASP A 202 46.79 13.17 -23.35
C ASP A 202 46.43 13.65 -21.92
N ASP A 203 47.43 14.24 -21.30
CA ASP A 203 47.68 14.49 -19.88
C ASP A 203 46.70 15.44 -19.16
N SER A 204 46.51 15.24 -17.84
CA SER A 204 47.01 16.17 -16.80
C SER A 204 46.50 15.80 -15.39
N ASP A 205 47.44 15.89 -14.45
CA ASP A 205 47.39 15.56 -13.04
C ASP A 205 46.35 16.32 -12.18
N ALA A 206 45.73 15.61 -11.23
CA ALA A 206 45.51 16.09 -9.86
C ALA A 206 45.16 14.92 -8.92
N ALA A 207 46.10 14.57 -8.04
CA ALA A 207 45.85 13.75 -6.86
C ALA A 207 44.95 14.50 -5.86
N ASN A 208 43.91 13.87 -5.31
CA ASN A 208 43.84 13.46 -3.90
C ASN A 208 42.51 12.75 -3.57
N GLY A 209 42.58 11.88 -2.56
CA GLY A 209 41.58 10.91 -2.09
C GLY A 209 40.10 11.30 -2.13
N SER A 210 39.31 10.38 -2.66
CA SER A 210 37.98 10.10 -2.13
C SER A 210 37.71 8.61 -2.32
N THR A 211 37.89 7.83 -1.24
CA THR A 211 37.20 6.55 -1.07
C THR A 211 35.71 6.85 -0.98
N GLY A 212 35.10 7.09 -2.13
CA GLY A 212 33.67 7.05 -2.28
C GLY A 212 33.25 5.60 -2.14
N ASN A 213 32.82 5.23 -0.93
CA ASN A 213 31.86 4.16 -0.75
C ASN A 213 30.66 4.51 -1.63
N THR A 214 30.67 3.99 -2.84
CA THR A 214 29.44 3.64 -3.53
C THR A 214 28.95 2.41 -2.80
N ASP A 215 28.25 2.66 -1.68
CA ASP A 215 27.22 1.74 -1.22
C ASP A 215 26.17 1.79 -2.34
N GLY A 216 26.44 1.05 -3.42
CA GLY A 216 25.40 0.57 -4.28
C GLY A 216 24.49 -0.19 -3.35
N ASP A 217 23.27 0.32 -3.15
CA ASP A 217 22.19 -0.40 -2.53
C ASP A 217 22.16 -1.78 -3.18
N ALA A 218 22.77 -2.75 -2.52
CA ALA A 218 22.62 -4.14 -2.85
C ALA A 218 21.13 -4.36 -2.66
N GLN A 219 20.41 -4.42 -3.78
CA GLN A 219 19.06 -4.97 -3.85
C GLN A 219 19.17 -6.34 -3.21
N GLY A 220 18.87 -6.40 -1.91
CA GLY A 220 18.93 -7.62 -1.14
C GLY A 220 18.08 -8.64 -1.87
N ALA A 221 18.57 -9.87 -1.96
CA ALA A 221 17.76 -10.96 -2.50
C ALA A 221 16.38 -10.94 -1.83
N PRO A 222 15.29 -11.13 -2.61
CA PRO A 222 13.94 -11.05 -2.07
C PRO A 222 13.80 -12.02 -0.88
N THR A 223 13.19 -11.54 0.20
CA THR A 223 12.94 -12.40 1.36
C THR A 223 11.75 -13.30 1.08
N CYS A 224 12.02 -14.57 0.77
CA CYS A 224 11.03 -15.62 0.58
C CYS A 224 10.36 -16.01 1.93
N THR A 225 9.73 -15.07 2.61
CA THR A 225 9.00 -15.36 3.85
C THR A 225 7.68 -16.07 3.55
N THR A 226 7.14 -16.76 4.55
CA THR A 226 5.88 -17.50 4.38
C THR A 226 4.73 -16.55 4.05
N GLU A 227 4.75 -15.35 4.62
CA GLU A 227 3.74 -14.30 4.42
C GLU A 227 3.80 -13.73 3.01
N VAL A 228 5.00 -13.48 2.48
CA VAL A 228 5.16 -12.96 1.11
C VAL A 228 4.75 -14.02 0.08
N LEU A 229 5.11 -15.28 0.30
CA LEU A 229 4.66 -16.39 -0.56
C LEU A 229 3.15 -16.59 -0.50
N ALA A 230 2.53 -16.42 0.68
CA ALA A 230 1.08 -16.46 0.84
C ALA A 230 0.40 -15.33 0.07
N ALA A 231 0.95 -14.11 0.09
CA ALA A 231 0.43 -12.97 -0.66
C ALA A 231 0.50 -13.20 -2.18
N VAL A 232 1.64 -13.67 -2.70
CA VAL A 232 1.81 -14.01 -4.13
C VAL A 232 0.83 -15.11 -4.54
N THR A 233 0.68 -16.17 -3.72
CA THR A 233 -0.28 -17.25 -3.96
C THR A 233 -1.73 -16.74 -3.97
N ALA A 234 -2.08 -15.84 -3.06
CA ALA A 234 -3.42 -15.27 -2.97
C ALA A 234 -3.74 -14.38 -4.18
N LEU A 235 -2.78 -13.58 -4.65
CA LEU A 235 -2.89 -12.82 -5.89
C LEU A 235 -3.09 -13.73 -7.09
N ASP A 236 -2.24 -14.73 -7.27
CA ASP A 236 -2.31 -15.69 -8.38
C ASP A 236 -3.66 -16.44 -8.39
N ARG A 237 -4.12 -16.92 -7.22
CA ARG A 237 -5.45 -17.51 -7.06
C ARG A 237 -6.56 -16.55 -7.47
N SER A 238 -6.43 -15.27 -7.14
CA SER A 238 -7.42 -14.25 -7.48
C SER A 238 -7.49 -14.00 -9.00
N GLY A 239 -6.33 -13.95 -9.67
CA GLY A 239 -6.24 -13.89 -11.14
C GLY A 239 -6.88 -15.11 -11.81
N TYR A 240 -6.57 -16.31 -11.32
CA TYR A 240 -7.17 -17.56 -11.79
C TYR A 240 -8.70 -17.58 -11.60
N THR A 241 -9.19 -17.07 -10.47
CA THR A 241 -10.63 -16.97 -10.19
C THR A 241 -11.30 -15.97 -11.13
N ALA A 242 -10.65 -14.84 -11.43
CA ALA A 242 -11.14 -13.86 -12.38
C ALA A 242 -11.22 -14.40 -13.82
N GLU A 243 -10.22 -15.18 -14.24
CA GLU A 243 -10.25 -15.90 -15.51
C GLU A 243 -11.46 -16.85 -15.57
N ALA A 244 -11.66 -17.68 -14.54
CA ALA A 244 -12.79 -18.60 -14.48
C ALA A 244 -14.16 -17.88 -14.42
N ALA A 245 -14.24 -16.75 -13.71
CA ALA A 245 -15.44 -15.92 -13.65
C ALA A 245 -15.78 -15.27 -14.99
N SER A 246 -14.78 -14.86 -15.78
CA SER A 246 -14.99 -14.20 -17.08
C SER A 246 -15.79 -15.05 -18.07
N ALA A 247 -15.65 -16.37 -18.01
CA ALA A 247 -16.41 -17.31 -18.83
C ALA A 247 -17.89 -17.45 -18.40
N ARG A 248 -18.26 -16.90 -17.23
CA ARG A 248 -19.59 -17.05 -16.62
C ARG A 248 -20.36 -15.74 -16.46
N LEU A 249 -19.70 -14.61 -16.67
CA LEU A 249 -20.34 -13.30 -16.56
C LEU A 249 -21.29 -13.06 -17.73
N ASP A 250 -22.48 -12.55 -17.41
CA ASP A 250 -23.46 -12.14 -18.41
C ASP A 250 -23.07 -10.78 -19.01
N ALA A 251 -23.39 -10.57 -20.28
CA ALA A 251 -23.19 -9.30 -20.97
C ALA A 251 -24.01 -8.15 -20.34
N GLN A 252 -25.06 -8.47 -19.58
CA GLN A 252 -25.88 -7.48 -18.86
C GLN A 252 -25.14 -6.81 -17.68
N ASP A 253 -24.10 -7.46 -17.14
CA ASP A 253 -23.29 -6.94 -16.04
C ASP A 253 -21.95 -6.37 -16.53
N ALA A 254 -22.00 -5.48 -17.54
CA ALA A 254 -20.82 -4.95 -18.22
C ALA A 254 -19.78 -4.33 -17.27
N THR A 255 -20.21 -3.59 -16.24
CA THR A 255 -19.30 -2.99 -15.24
C THR A 255 -18.60 -4.04 -14.38
N ALA A 256 -19.31 -5.10 -13.99
CA ALA A 256 -18.71 -6.20 -13.23
C ALA A 256 -17.75 -6.99 -14.12
N ALA A 257 -18.09 -7.22 -15.38
CA ALA A 257 -17.22 -7.87 -16.36
C ALA A 257 -15.94 -7.07 -16.62
N GLU A 258 -16.03 -5.75 -16.78
CA GLU A 258 -14.87 -4.85 -16.90
C GLU A 258 -13.99 -4.91 -15.66
N THR A 259 -14.60 -4.89 -14.46
CA THR A 259 -13.85 -4.95 -13.20
C THR A 259 -13.14 -6.31 -13.03
N VAL A 260 -13.80 -7.42 -13.39
CA VAL A 260 -13.17 -8.76 -13.39
C VAL A 260 -12.03 -8.86 -14.41
N ALA A 261 -12.20 -8.29 -15.61
CA ALA A 261 -11.13 -8.23 -16.61
C ALA A 261 -9.94 -7.37 -16.12
N SER A 262 -10.24 -6.24 -15.46
CA SER A 262 -9.25 -5.38 -14.81
C SER A 262 -8.46 -6.14 -13.76
N VAL A 263 -9.13 -6.91 -12.88
CA VAL A 263 -8.49 -7.78 -11.90
C VAL A 263 -7.49 -8.74 -12.54
N ARG A 264 -7.89 -9.41 -13.63
CA ARG A 264 -7.00 -10.34 -14.34
C ARG A 264 -5.75 -9.62 -14.84
N SER A 265 -5.94 -8.49 -15.54
CA SER A 265 -4.84 -7.70 -16.11
C SER A 265 -3.90 -7.09 -15.06
N SER A 266 -4.44 -6.64 -13.93
CA SER A 266 -3.67 -6.10 -12.79
C SER A 266 -2.86 -7.20 -12.12
N THR A 267 -3.45 -8.37 -11.91
CA THR A 267 -2.76 -9.53 -11.33
C THR A 267 -1.62 -9.99 -12.23
N GLU A 268 -1.88 -10.17 -13.53
CA GLU A 268 -0.86 -10.53 -14.53
C GLU A 268 0.30 -9.52 -14.51
N ARG A 269 -0.01 -8.22 -14.53
CA ARG A 269 1.01 -7.15 -14.48
C ARG A 269 1.80 -7.15 -13.17
N SER A 270 1.12 -7.36 -12.05
CA SER A 270 1.73 -7.38 -10.71
C SER A 270 2.69 -8.56 -10.56
N LEU A 271 2.29 -9.76 -11.02
CA LEU A 271 3.10 -10.97 -10.99
C LEU A 271 4.25 -10.95 -12.00
N ALA A 272 4.10 -10.22 -13.11
CA ALA A 272 5.18 -9.99 -14.08
C ALA A 272 6.22 -8.95 -13.62
N SER A 273 5.99 -8.26 -12.49
CA SER A 273 6.96 -7.28 -11.97
C SER A 273 8.27 -7.97 -11.56
N PRO A 274 9.44 -7.30 -11.65
CA PRO A 274 10.71 -7.88 -11.21
C PRO A 274 10.71 -8.33 -9.75
N ALA A 275 10.03 -7.57 -8.88
CA ALA A 275 9.88 -7.90 -7.46
C ALA A 275 9.11 -9.22 -7.26
N ALA A 276 7.98 -9.40 -7.96
CA ALA A 276 7.20 -10.63 -7.88
C ALA A 276 7.93 -11.81 -8.57
N THR A 277 8.58 -11.57 -9.70
CA THR A 277 9.32 -12.61 -10.45
C THR A 277 10.40 -13.27 -9.59
N ALA A 278 11.10 -12.47 -8.78
CA ALA A 278 12.13 -12.99 -7.90
C ALA A 278 11.53 -13.83 -6.75
N LEU A 279 10.31 -13.52 -6.30
CA LEU A 279 9.56 -14.31 -5.30
C LEU A 279 8.94 -15.58 -5.89
N LEU A 280 8.57 -15.58 -7.16
CA LEU A 280 8.06 -16.76 -7.87
C LEU A 280 9.14 -17.86 -8.01
N ALA A 281 10.42 -17.50 -7.91
CA ALA A 281 11.54 -18.43 -7.98
C ALA A 281 11.87 -19.12 -6.64
N CYS A 282 11.20 -18.78 -5.54
CA CYS A 282 11.37 -19.43 -4.25
C CYS A 282 10.89 -20.90 -4.30
N ASP A 283 11.49 -21.79 -3.49
CA ASP A 283 11.07 -23.20 -3.34
C ASP A 283 10.32 -23.39 -2.01
N PRO A 284 9.08 -23.94 -2.00
CA PRO A 284 8.25 -24.28 -3.15
C PRO A 284 7.69 -23.04 -3.86
N PRO A 285 7.51 -23.09 -5.20
CA PRO A 285 6.95 -21.97 -5.94
C PRO A 285 5.52 -21.70 -5.45
N PRO A 286 5.13 -20.43 -5.29
CA PRO A 286 3.77 -20.09 -4.85
C PRO A 286 2.72 -20.37 -5.93
N ALA A 287 3.12 -20.42 -7.21
CA ALA A 287 2.23 -20.67 -8.34
C ALA A 287 1.88 -22.16 -8.46
N ARG A 288 0.61 -22.50 -8.23
CA ARG A 288 0.08 -23.84 -8.55
C ARG A 288 -0.47 -23.83 -9.97
N GLY A 289 -0.20 -24.88 -10.74
CA GLY A 289 -0.79 -25.06 -12.08
C GLY A 289 -2.33 -25.18 -12.09
N TRP A 290 -2.97 -25.23 -10.91
CA TRP A 290 -4.42 -25.17 -10.73
C TRP A 290 -4.77 -24.72 -9.31
N TYR A 291 -5.87 -23.99 -9.16
CA TYR A 291 -6.46 -23.64 -7.87
C TYR A 291 -7.85 -24.23 -7.73
N ARG A 292 -8.23 -24.53 -6.48
CA ARG A 292 -9.63 -24.80 -6.17
C ARG A 292 -10.41 -23.49 -6.28
N LEU A 293 -11.42 -23.46 -7.15
CA LEU A 293 -12.30 -22.30 -7.31
C LEU A 293 -13.15 -22.07 -6.05
N PRO A 294 -13.42 -20.79 -5.69
CA PRO A 294 -14.26 -20.46 -4.54
C PRO A 294 -15.70 -20.96 -4.74
N ALA A 295 -16.35 -21.26 -3.61
CA ALA A 295 -17.77 -21.58 -3.62
C ALA A 295 -18.57 -20.36 -4.12
N GLY A 296 -19.65 -20.61 -4.86
CA GLY A 296 -20.53 -19.55 -5.35
C GLY A 296 -20.13 -18.93 -6.69
N LEU A 297 -18.94 -19.21 -7.24
CA LEU A 297 -18.51 -18.73 -8.56
C LEU A 297 -19.54 -18.99 -9.67
N GLU A 298 -20.28 -20.09 -9.57
CA GLU A 298 -21.27 -20.47 -10.57
C GLU A 298 -22.53 -19.60 -10.54
N ARG A 299 -22.86 -19.02 -9.38
CA ARG A 299 -24.08 -18.22 -9.18
C ARG A 299 -23.78 -16.74 -9.19
N GLU A 300 -22.68 -16.35 -8.55
CA GLU A 300 -22.27 -14.96 -8.31
C GLU A 300 -20.77 -14.82 -8.67
N PRO A 301 -20.41 -14.91 -9.96
CA PRO A 301 -19.01 -14.94 -10.40
C PRO A 301 -18.24 -13.67 -10.00
N ALA A 302 -18.85 -12.49 -10.15
CA ALA A 302 -18.26 -11.22 -9.73
C ALA A 302 -17.97 -11.20 -8.23
N GLN A 303 -18.95 -11.58 -7.41
CA GLN A 303 -18.81 -11.58 -5.95
C GLN A 303 -17.77 -12.59 -5.48
N ALA A 304 -17.66 -13.75 -6.12
CA ALA A 304 -16.62 -14.74 -5.84
C ALA A 304 -15.21 -14.18 -6.09
N VAL A 305 -15.00 -13.42 -7.18
CA VAL A 305 -13.74 -12.71 -7.44
C VAL A 305 -13.51 -11.61 -6.39
N GLY A 306 -14.54 -10.86 -6.01
CA GLY A 306 -14.42 -9.88 -4.93
C GLY A 306 -13.99 -10.53 -3.61
N GLY A 307 -14.51 -11.72 -3.29
CA GLY A 307 -14.08 -12.53 -2.16
C GLY A 307 -12.60 -12.87 -2.18
N THR A 308 -12.07 -13.35 -3.31
CA THR A 308 -10.64 -13.67 -3.43
C THR A 308 -9.74 -12.43 -3.40
N GLN A 309 -10.24 -11.28 -3.86
CA GLN A 309 -9.54 -9.99 -3.73
C GLN A 309 -9.42 -9.55 -2.27
N HIS A 310 -10.47 -9.72 -1.46
CA HIS A 310 -10.39 -9.45 -0.02
C HIS A 310 -9.38 -10.36 0.68
N GLU A 311 -9.37 -11.65 0.36
CA GLU A 311 -8.40 -12.62 0.89
C GLU A 311 -6.96 -12.28 0.48
N ALA A 312 -6.76 -11.83 -0.76
CA ALA A 312 -5.46 -11.34 -1.22
C ALA A 312 -5.03 -10.07 -0.48
N GLY A 313 -5.95 -9.14 -0.22
CA GLY A 313 -5.71 -7.95 0.60
C GLY A 313 -5.23 -8.30 2.01
N ASP A 314 -5.88 -9.27 2.67
CA ASP A 314 -5.46 -9.73 4.00
C ASP A 314 -4.06 -10.34 3.98
N ALA A 315 -3.74 -11.16 2.96
CA ALA A 315 -2.40 -11.75 2.80
C ALA A 315 -1.33 -10.68 2.51
N LEU A 316 -1.65 -9.66 1.72
CA LEU A 316 -0.76 -8.54 1.41
C LEU A 316 -0.44 -7.70 2.66
N VAL A 317 -1.40 -7.45 3.54
CA VAL A 317 -1.16 -6.77 4.83
C VAL A 317 -0.19 -7.58 5.71
N ALA A 318 -0.35 -8.90 5.77
CA ALA A 318 0.58 -9.77 6.50
C ALA A 318 1.99 -9.75 5.89
N ALA A 319 2.09 -9.77 4.56
CA ALA A 319 3.37 -9.68 3.86
C ALA A 319 4.10 -8.34 4.10
N VAL A 320 3.38 -7.22 4.20
CA VAL A 320 3.99 -5.90 4.49
C VAL A 320 4.78 -5.94 5.81
N ALA A 321 4.27 -6.61 6.85
CA ALA A 321 4.98 -6.76 8.12
C ALA A 321 6.27 -7.58 7.96
N ALA A 322 6.22 -8.65 7.15
CA ALA A 322 7.34 -9.57 6.96
C ALA A 322 8.40 -9.05 5.98
N SER A 323 8.10 -8.00 5.21
CA SER A 323 8.95 -7.49 4.15
C SER A 323 9.86 -6.35 4.56
N SER A 324 10.99 -6.24 3.85
CA SER A 324 11.88 -5.09 3.89
C SER A 324 11.20 -3.83 3.33
N SER A 325 11.70 -2.64 3.66
CA SER A 325 11.18 -1.39 3.10
C SER A 325 11.26 -1.35 1.56
N GLY A 326 12.27 -2.00 0.96
CA GLY A 326 12.42 -2.08 -0.50
C GLY A 326 11.32 -2.90 -1.17
N ASP A 327 10.91 -4.01 -0.56
CA ASP A 327 9.90 -4.92 -1.14
C ASP A 327 8.45 -4.41 -0.94
N ARG A 328 8.23 -3.54 0.05
CA ARG A 328 6.89 -3.03 0.39
C ARG A 328 6.24 -2.18 -0.70
N ALA A 329 7.00 -1.56 -1.59
CA ALA A 329 6.44 -0.73 -2.65
C ALA A 329 5.52 -1.51 -3.58
N TRP A 330 5.95 -2.71 -3.99
CA TRP A 330 5.14 -3.61 -4.79
C TRP A 330 3.91 -4.11 -4.00
N LEU A 331 4.11 -4.54 -2.75
CA LEU A 331 3.02 -5.03 -1.88
C LEU A 331 1.93 -4.00 -1.65
N VAL A 332 2.30 -2.76 -1.34
CA VAL A 332 1.34 -1.66 -1.09
C VAL A 332 0.58 -1.29 -2.35
N THR A 333 1.24 -1.37 -3.52
CA THR A 333 0.58 -1.14 -4.82
C THR A 333 -0.45 -2.23 -5.10
N ALA A 334 -0.07 -3.51 -4.93
CA ALA A 334 -1.00 -4.63 -5.07
C ALA A 334 -2.15 -4.54 -4.04
N LEU A 335 -1.86 -4.10 -2.80
CA LEU A 335 -2.87 -3.92 -1.76
C LEU A 335 -3.90 -2.85 -2.14
N ARG A 336 -3.46 -1.75 -2.75
CA ARG A 336 -4.36 -0.71 -3.27
C ARG A 336 -5.31 -1.25 -4.33
N GLU A 337 -4.78 -1.98 -5.31
CA GLU A 337 -5.56 -2.54 -6.41
C GLU A 337 -6.56 -3.58 -5.90
N THR A 338 -6.12 -4.46 -5.01
CA THR A 338 -6.96 -5.51 -4.42
C THR A 338 -8.06 -4.97 -3.51
N ALA A 339 -7.77 -3.98 -2.66
CA ALA A 339 -8.77 -3.34 -1.80
C ALA A 339 -9.90 -2.69 -2.62
N ARG A 340 -9.56 -1.99 -3.70
CA ARG A 340 -10.54 -1.37 -4.60
C ARG A 340 -11.35 -2.41 -5.36
N ALA A 341 -10.68 -3.38 -5.99
CA ALA A 341 -11.37 -4.41 -6.76
C ALA A 341 -12.28 -5.29 -5.88
N GLY A 342 -11.79 -5.68 -4.69
CA GLY A 342 -12.56 -6.45 -3.72
C GLY A 342 -13.83 -5.71 -3.29
N GLN A 343 -13.73 -4.41 -3.00
CA GLN A 343 -14.89 -3.63 -2.61
C GLN A 343 -15.84 -3.32 -3.79
N ALA A 344 -15.34 -3.16 -5.01
CA ALA A 344 -16.18 -2.98 -6.19
C ALA A 344 -17.01 -4.24 -6.52
N LEU A 345 -16.44 -5.42 -6.33
CA LEU A 345 -17.04 -6.70 -6.73
C LEU A 345 -17.80 -7.41 -5.59
N ALA A 346 -17.36 -7.25 -4.35
CA ALA A 346 -18.00 -7.81 -3.16
C ALA A 346 -18.02 -6.77 -2.03
N PRO A 347 -18.90 -5.76 -2.10
CA PRO A 347 -18.93 -4.66 -1.14
C PRO A 347 -19.15 -5.13 0.30
N ARG A 348 -18.36 -4.61 1.24
CA ARG A 348 -18.53 -4.78 2.69
C ARG A 348 -19.01 -3.47 3.32
N ALA A 349 -20.08 -3.54 4.11
CA ALA A 349 -20.64 -2.40 4.86
C ALA A 349 -20.83 -2.79 6.33
N PRO A 350 -20.08 -2.20 7.29
CA PRO A 350 -18.98 -1.26 7.08
C PRO A 350 -17.73 -1.93 6.48
N VAL A 351 -16.83 -1.13 5.91
CA VAL A 351 -15.51 -1.59 5.49
C VAL A 351 -14.69 -1.95 6.73
N PRO A 352 -13.95 -3.07 6.75
CA PRO A 352 -13.08 -3.41 7.87
C PRO A 352 -12.08 -2.29 8.20
N ALA A 353 -12.02 -1.89 9.47
CA ALA A 353 -11.14 -0.81 9.93
C ALA A 353 -9.65 -1.16 9.78
N LEU A 354 -9.31 -2.44 10.02
CA LEU A 354 -7.98 -3.03 9.90
C LEU A 354 -8.13 -4.40 9.20
N PRO A 355 -8.02 -4.46 7.86
CA PRO A 355 -8.05 -5.73 7.11
C PRO A 355 -7.03 -6.73 7.67
N GLY A 356 -7.40 -8.01 7.73
CA GLY A 356 -6.58 -9.09 8.29
C GLY A 356 -6.41 -9.10 9.82
N ARG A 357 -7.03 -8.18 10.57
CA ARG A 357 -6.96 -8.12 12.04
C ARG A 357 -8.36 -8.05 12.64
N SER A 358 -8.91 -9.22 12.97
CA SER A 358 -10.24 -9.40 13.61
C SER A 358 -10.17 -9.39 15.13
#